data_AF-A0A399XZ85-F1
#
_entry.id   AF-A0A399XZ85-F1
#
_cell.length_a   1.000
_cell.length_b   1.000
_cell.length_c   1.000
_cell.angle_alpha   90.00
_cell.angle_beta   90.00
_cell.angle_gamma   90.00
#
_symmetry.space_group_name_H-M   'P 1'
#
loop_
_entity.id
_entity.type
_entity.pdbx_description
1 polymer ?
#
loop_
_entity_poly.entity_id
_entity_poly.type
_entity_poly.pdbx_seq_one_letter_code
_entity_poly.pdbx_strand_id
1 'polypeptide(L)'
;MNADEDPGPHEYSARLFLKPLAFPSIDPKLEIGTDGEVAADNLLSDLTTPGVDGSVEALQKRYAEITEQESGINIVPAEAKILAKVIWPLRHAKVSYVLGNSVGTIALCGMAGEMLALLIFDVHRPKFAGSPIEAKDEKGIFGREFEKLGQERRLKVLKTLRVLKDEHYDRFTRLIWIGRSTPSWVAGRFRLEAEQRTPRMADGLS
;
A
#
# COMPACT_ATOMS: atom_id res chain seq x y z
N MET A 1 32.55 10.26 -51.41
CA MET A 1 33.12 8.98 -50.97
C MET A 1 33.75 9.26 -49.62
N ASN A 2 32.95 9.22 -48.55
CA ASN A 2 33.41 9.36 -47.18
C ASN A 2 33.11 8.03 -46.48
N ALA A 3 34.15 7.53 -45.83
CA ALA A 3 34.26 6.20 -45.28
C ALA A 3 33.34 5.99 -44.07
N ASP A 4 32.87 4.74 -43.98
CA ASP A 4 32.39 4.00 -42.82
C ASP A 4 32.67 4.64 -41.45
N GLU A 5 31.61 5.13 -40.81
CA GLU A 5 31.56 5.22 -39.35
C GLU A 5 31.18 3.83 -38.83
N ASP A 6 32.18 3.12 -38.30
CA ASP A 6 32.03 1.86 -37.56
C ASP A 6 31.23 2.12 -36.26
N PRO A 7 30.00 1.60 -36.11
CA PRO A 7 29.28 1.72 -34.84
C PRO A 7 29.92 0.75 -33.85
N GLY A 8 30.79 1.27 -33.00
CA GLY A 8 31.45 0.51 -31.93
C GLY A 8 30.47 -0.34 -31.12
N PRO A 9 30.95 -1.43 -30.50
CA PRO A 9 30.08 -2.43 -29.89
C PRO A 9 29.20 -1.80 -28.82
N HIS A 10 27.90 -1.74 -29.10
CA HIS A 10 26.90 -1.39 -28.10
C HIS A 10 26.92 -2.47 -27.02
N GLU A 11 27.49 -2.13 -25.87
CA GLU A 11 27.51 -3.01 -24.70
C GLU A 11 26.08 -3.10 -24.14
N TYR A 12 25.35 -4.15 -24.51
CA TYR A 12 24.04 -4.44 -23.97
C TYR A 12 24.19 -5.17 -22.63
N SER A 13 24.07 -4.45 -21.51
CA SER A 13 23.96 -5.09 -20.20
C SER A 13 22.50 -5.55 -19.97
N ALA A 14 22.27 -6.86 -19.90
CA ALA A 14 20.99 -7.43 -19.46
C ALA A 14 21.11 -7.91 -18.01
N ARG A 15 20.32 -7.35 -17.10
CA ARG A 15 20.18 -7.88 -15.73
C ARG A 15 19.21 -9.06 -15.76
N LEU A 16 19.75 -10.27 -15.69
CA LEU A 16 18.96 -11.51 -15.64
C LEU A 16 18.46 -11.72 -14.20
N PHE A 17 17.15 -11.63 -13.98
CA PHE A 17 16.53 -11.96 -12.70
C PHE A 17 16.11 -13.43 -12.68
N LEU A 18 16.95 -14.29 -12.10
CA LEU A 18 16.64 -15.69 -11.92
C LEU A 18 15.75 -15.85 -10.67
N LYS A 19 14.54 -16.41 -10.85
CA LYS A 19 13.54 -16.67 -9.80
C LYS A 19 13.12 -15.42 -8.98
N PRO A 20 12.42 -14.44 -9.58
CA PRO A 20 12.10 -13.15 -8.97
C PRO A 20 11.12 -13.19 -7.77
N LEU A 21 10.55 -14.37 -7.47
CA LEU A 21 9.65 -14.57 -6.33
C LEU A 21 10.30 -15.37 -5.20
N ALA A 22 11.55 -15.78 -5.38
CA ALA A 22 12.25 -16.56 -4.38
C ALA A 22 12.71 -15.69 -3.22
N PHE A 23 12.74 -16.26 -2.03
CA PHE A 23 13.38 -15.72 -0.84
C PHE A 23 14.71 -16.45 -0.67
N PRO A 24 15.84 -15.86 -1.08
CA PRO A 24 17.13 -16.54 -1.07
C PRO A 24 17.50 -17.12 0.29
N SER A 25 17.07 -16.50 1.38
CA SER A 25 17.36 -16.97 2.75
C SER A 25 16.51 -18.15 3.20
N ILE A 26 15.37 -18.44 2.55
CA ILE A 26 14.45 -19.52 2.95
C ILE A 26 14.39 -20.63 1.91
N ASP A 27 14.53 -20.31 0.62
CA ASP A 27 14.30 -21.26 -0.45
C ASP A 27 15.46 -22.27 -0.56
N PRO A 28 15.27 -23.51 -0.08
CA PRO A 28 16.36 -24.47 0.15
C PRO A 28 17.01 -25.00 -1.14
N LYS A 29 16.44 -24.66 -2.30
CA LYS A 29 16.90 -25.07 -3.64
C LYS A 29 17.72 -23.99 -4.35
N LEU A 30 18.00 -22.88 -3.69
CA LEU A 30 18.86 -21.80 -4.19
C LEU A 30 20.23 -21.79 -3.53
N GLU A 31 20.38 -22.42 -2.37
CA GLU A 31 21.66 -22.56 -1.71
C GLU A 31 22.46 -23.73 -2.31
N ILE A 32 23.61 -23.39 -2.89
CA ILE A 32 24.73 -24.32 -2.99
C ILE A 32 25.29 -24.43 -1.57
N GLY A 33 24.62 -25.24 -0.74
CA GLY A 33 25.08 -25.71 0.56
C GLY A 33 25.10 -24.67 1.69
N THR A 34 24.01 -24.58 2.46
CA THR A 34 24.07 -24.36 3.91
C THR A 34 22.81 -24.93 4.57
N ASP A 35 22.95 -26.04 5.31
CA ASP A 35 21.93 -26.50 6.28
C ASP A 35 21.97 -25.60 7.54
N GLY A 36 21.75 -24.28 7.37
CA GLY A 36 21.86 -23.27 8.41
C GLY A 36 20.51 -22.74 8.88
N GLU A 37 20.41 -22.36 10.15
CA GLU A 37 19.25 -21.64 10.69
C GLU A 37 19.20 -20.22 10.09
N VAL A 38 18.05 -19.85 9.51
CA VAL A 38 17.89 -18.55 8.83
C VAL A 38 17.92 -17.42 9.86
N ALA A 39 18.95 -16.58 9.81
CA ALA A 39 19.04 -15.40 10.68
C ALA A 39 17.87 -14.43 10.39
N ALA A 40 17.25 -13.90 11.45
CA ALA A 40 16.09 -13.02 11.34
C ALA A 40 16.36 -11.77 10.47
N ASP A 41 17.57 -11.24 10.50
CA ASP A 41 17.97 -10.07 9.70
C ASP A 41 18.00 -10.38 8.20
N ASN A 42 18.39 -11.61 7.82
CA ASN A 42 18.37 -12.05 6.42
C ASN A 42 16.92 -12.15 5.92
N LEU A 43 16.03 -12.67 6.76
CA LEU A 43 14.60 -12.73 6.45
C LEU A 43 13.97 -11.33 6.32
N LEU A 44 14.32 -10.40 7.22
CA LEU A 44 13.81 -9.03 7.16
C LEU A 44 14.30 -8.31 5.91
N SER A 45 15.57 -8.49 5.53
CA SER A 45 16.12 -7.98 4.27
C SER A 45 15.34 -8.52 3.07
N ASP A 46 15.07 -9.83 3.06
CA ASP A 46 14.31 -10.52 2.01
C ASP A 46 12.85 -10.02 1.89
N LEU A 47 12.21 -9.66 3.00
CA LEU A 47 10.85 -9.10 3.03
C LEU A 47 10.77 -7.61 2.66
N THR A 48 11.89 -6.90 2.77
CA THR A 48 11.95 -5.47 2.44
C THR A 48 12.04 -5.23 0.95
N THR A 49 11.56 -4.07 0.51
CA THR A 49 11.59 -3.71 -0.91
C THR A 49 13.05 -3.67 -1.40
N PRO A 50 13.39 -4.27 -2.55
CA PRO A 50 14.76 -4.28 -3.04
C PRO A 50 15.37 -2.87 -3.14
N GLY A 51 16.56 -2.70 -2.57
CA GLY A 51 17.25 -1.41 -2.51
C GLY A 51 16.88 -0.53 -1.31
N VAL A 52 15.97 -0.99 -0.44
CA VAL A 52 15.68 -0.35 0.85
C VAL A 52 16.47 -1.05 1.94
N ASP A 53 17.03 -0.27 2.87
CA ASP A 53 17.70 -0.80 4.05
C ASP A 53 16.71 -1.59 4.94
N GLY A 54 16.92 -2.89 5.04
CA GLY A 54 16.11 -3.83 5.80
C GLY A 54 16.60 -4.11 7.23
N SER A 55 17.62 -3.39 7.70
CA SER A 55 18.09 -3.47 9.09
C SER A 55 16.98 -3.11 10.09
N VAL A 56 17.07 -3.69 11.28
CA VAL A 56 16.11 -3.43 12.37
C VAL A 56 16.06 -1.93 12.70
N GLU A 57 17.22 -1.26 12.72
CA GLU A 57 17.34 0.17 12.97
C GLU A 57 16.62 1.00 11.90
N ALA A 58 16.76 0.64 10.63
CA ALA A 58 16.08 1.33 9.53
C ALA A 58 14.56 1.12 9.57
N LEU A 59 14.11 -0.08 9.94
CA LEU A 59 12.69 -0.39 10.14
C LEU A 59 12.10 0.43 11.30
N GLN A 60 12.80 0.49 12.43
CA GLN A 60 12.40 1.30 13.59
C GLN A 60 12.32 2.78 13.24
N LYS A 61 13.30 3.29 12.48
CA LYS A 61 13.29 4.67 12.02
C LYS A 61 12.06 4.98 11.17
N ARG A 62 11.76 4.16 10.15
CA ARG A 62 10.55 4.33 9.31
C ARG A 62 9.26 4.19 10.12
N TYR A 63 9.23 3.30 11.10
CA TYR A 63 8.09 3.21 12.01
C TYR A 63 7.88 4.50 12.80
N ALA A 64 8.96 5.08 13.35
CA ALA A 64 8.91 6.32 14.11
C ALA A 64 8.47 7.51 13.25
N GLU A 65 8.89 7.59 11.99
CA GLU A 65 8.51 8.65 11.04
C GLU A 65 7.00 8.83 10.89
N ILE A 66 6.22 7.75 10.98
CA ILE A 66 4.77 7.75 10.79
C ILE A 66 3.98 7.52 12.08
N THR A 67 4.67 7.56 13.23
CA THR A 67 4.06 7.39 14.55
C THR A 67 4.22 8.70 15.32
N GLU A 68 3.31 9.64 15.08
CA GLU A 68 3.39 10.98 15.68
C GLU A 68 2.74 11.06 17.08
N GLN A 69 1.84 10.15 17.44
CA GLN A 69 1.10 10.17 18.71
C GLN A 69 1.04 8.82 19.40
N GLU A 70 1.40 8.80 20.68
CA GLU A 70 1.10 7.71 21.62
C GLU A 70 -0.34 7.87 22.17
N SER A 71 -1.34 7.93 21.30
CA SER A 71 -2.73 7.94 21.75
C SER A 71 -3.20 6.50 21.98
N GLY A 72 -3.15 6.05 23.23
CA GLY A 72 -3.86 4.83 23.65
C GLY A 72 -5.37 5.05 23.55
N ILE A 73 -6.06 4.23 22.76
CA ILE A 73 -7.53 4.26 22.70
C ILE A 73 -8.06 3.26 23.72
N ASN A 74 -8.58 3.75 24.84
CA ASN A 74 -8.93 2.88 25.98
C ASN A 74 -10.30 2.20 25.86
N ILE A 75 -11.27 2.78 25.15
CA ILE A 75 -12.61 2.22 24.97
C ILE A 75 -13.13 2.57 23.58
N VAL A 76 -13.52 1.55 22.79
CA VAL A 76 -14.04 1.71 21.43
C VAL A 76 -15.42 1.04 21.31
N PRO A 77 -16.50 1.79 21.02
CA PRO A 77 -17.79 1.18 20.76
C PRO A 77 -17.73 0.32 19.49
N ALA A 78 -18.34 -0.87 19.53
CA ALA A 78 -18.29 -1.84 18.42
C ALA A 78 -16.85 -2.17 17.98
N GLU A 79 -15.93 -2.32 18.94
CA GLU A 79 -14.51 -2.61 18.77
C GLU A 79 -14.22 -3.60 17.65
N ALA A 80 -14.87 -4.77 17.65
CA ALA A 80 -14.64 -5.81 16.62
C ALA A 80 -14.84 -5.30 15.19
N LYS A 81 -15.84 -4.43 14.96
CA LYS A 81 -16.11 -3.85 13.64
C LYS A 81 -15.08 -2.80 13.27
N ILE A 82 -14.67 -1.95 14.22
CA ILE A 82 -13.67 -0.90 13.99
C ILE A 82 -12.29 -1.52 13.75
N LEU A 83 -11.94 -2.55 14.51
CA LEU A 83 -10.71 -3.31 14.29
C LEU A 83 -10.68 -3.91 12.89
N ALA A 84 -11.73 -4.65 12.51
CA ALA A 84 -11.82 -5.30 11.20
C ALA A 84 -11.86 -4.31 10.03
N LYS A 85 -12.61 -3.21 10.14
CA LYS A 85 -12.84 -2.30 9.02
C LYS A 85 -11.83 -1.15 8.93
N VAL A 86 -11.10 -0.82 10.00
CA VAL A 86 -10.23 0.37 9.99
C VAL A 86 -8.84 0.04 10.51
N ILE A 87 -8.74 -0.49 11.73
CA ILE A 87 -7.43 -0.63 12.39
C ILE A 87 -6.55 -1.68 11.72
N TRP A 88 -7.08 -2.87 11.39
CA TRP A 88 -6.28 -3.91 10.74
C TRP A 88 -5.79 -3.48 9.34
N PRO A 89 -6.64 -2.95 8.44
CA PRO A 89 -6.18 -2.40 7.17
C PRO A 89 -5.09 -1.32 7.32
N LEU A 90 -5.27 -0.36 8.23
CA LEU A 90 -4.27 0.69 8.47
C LEU A 90 -2.97 0.15 9.07
N ARG A 91 -3.06 -0.86 9.96
CA ARG A 91 -1.88 -1.56 10.48
C ARG A 91 -1.12 -2.25 9.36
N HIS A 92 -1.81 -2.92 8.44
CA HIS A 92 -1.16 -3.54 7.28
C HIS A 92 -0.53 -2.49 6.35
N ALA A 93 -1.19 -1.36 6.12
CA ALA A 93 -0.61 -0.26 5.36
C ALA A 93 0.66 0.29 6.02
N LYS A 94 0.64 0.46 7.34
CA LYS A 94 1.79 0.86 8.15
C LYS A 94 2.95 -0.13 8.05
N VAL A 95 2.68 -1.43 8.15
CA VAL A 95 3.71 -2.47 7.95
C VAL A 95 4.29 -2.40 6.54
N SER A 96 3.44 -2.23 5.52
CA SER A 96 3.88 -2.08 4.13
C SER A 96 4.82 -0.89 3.95
N TYR A 97 4.53 0.24 4.59
CA TYR A 97 5.40 1.43 4.58
C TYR A 97 6.74 1.15 5.24
N VAL A 98 6.71 0.51 6.42
CA VAL A 98 7.92 0.16 7.17
C VAL A 98 8.82 -0.78 6.36
N LEU A 99 8.26 -1.69 5.56
CA LEU A 99 9.01 -2.56 4.65
C LEU A 99 9.47 -1.86 3.35
N GLY A 100 9.24 -0.55 3.21
CA GLY A 100 9.60 0.23 2.03
C GLY A 100 8.65 0.06 0.83
N ASN A 101 7.55 -0.67 1.00
CA ASN A 101 6.59 -0.93 -0.08
C ASN A 101 5.55 0.19 -0.16
N SER A 102 5.93 1.29 -0.83
CA SER A 102 5.08 2.47 -0.99
C SER A 102 3.81 2.18 -1.81
N VAL A 103 3.90 1.36 -2.85
CA VAL A 103 2.75 0.98 -3.69
C VAL A 103 1.73 0.17 -2.88
N GLY A 104 2.19 -0.81 -2.12
CA GLY A 104 1.37 -1.60 -1.21
C GLY A 104 0.71 -0.73 -0.14
N THR A 105 1.46 0.22 0.42
CA THR A 105 0.94 1.19 1.39
C THR A 105 -0.21 2.01 0.81
N ILE A 106 -0.04 2.59 -0.38
CA ILE A 106 -1.07 3.41 -1.05
C ILE A 106 -2.32 2.56 -1.32
N ALA A 107 -2.14 1.35 -1.85
CA ALA A 107 -3.25 0.44 -2.15
C ALA A 107 -4.04 0.07 -0.88
N LEU A 108 -3.33 -0.27 0.21
CA LEU A 108 -3.96 -0.63 1.50
C LEU A 108 -4.66 0.57 2.15
N CYS A 109 -4.11 1.78 2.05
CA CYS A 109 -4.79 3.00 2.49
C CYS A 109 -6.09 3.25 1.70
N GLY A 110 -6.09 3.00 0.39
CA GLY A 110 -7.30 3.05 -0.44
C GLY A 110 -8.36 2.04 0.01
N MET A 111 -7.94 0.81 0.32
CA MET A 111 -8.81 -0.24 0.87
C MET A 111 -9.37 0.13 2.25
N ALA A 112 -8.54 0.69 3.15
CA ALA A 112 -8.97 1.18 4.45
C ALA A 112 -10.05 2.27 4.31
N GLY A 113 -9.92 3.15 3.32
CA GLY A 113 -10.93 4.15 2.98
C GLY A 113 -12.28 3.55 2.59
N GLU A 114 -12.26 2.48 1.78
CA GLU A 114 -13.49 1.75 1.42
C GLU A 114 -14.16 1.10 2.63
N MET A 115 -13.36 0.45 3.47
CA MET A 115 -13.87 -0.22 4.65
C MET A 115 -14.41 0.78 5.68
N LEU A 116 -13.82 1.97 5.77
CA LEU A 116 -14.35 3.09 6.56
C LEU A 116 -15.70 3.59 6.01
N ALA A 117 -15.87 3.69 4.69
CA ALA A 117 -17.15 4.08 4.09
C ALA A 117 -18.27 3.06 4.44
N LEU A 118 -17.96 1.77 4.43
CA LEU A 118 -18.88 0.72 4.88
C LEU A 118 -19.21 0.85 6.37
N LEU A 119 -18.20 1.10 7.21
CA LEU A 119 -18.41 1.31 8.64
C LEU A 119 -19.31 2.52 8.92
N ILE A 120 -19.07 3.64 8.24
CA ILE A 120 -19.87 4.86 8.38
C ILE A 120 -21.34 4.59 8.03
N PHE A 121 -21.59 3.83 6.95
CA PHE A 121 -22.95 3.43 6.57
C PHE A 121 -23.59 2.53 7.62
N ASP A 122 -22.87 1.54 8.13
CA ASP A 122 -23.36 0.63 9.19
C ASP A 122 -23.72 1.37 10.48
N VAL A 123 -22.92 2.37 10.87
CA VAL A 123 -23.15 3.17 12.07
C VAL A 123 -24.36 4.09 11.88
N HIS A 124 -24.48 4.73 10.72
CA HIS A 124 -25.60 5.65 10.47
C HIS A 124 -26.91 4.94 10.14
N ARG A 125 -26.86 3.72 9.60
CA ARG A 125 -28.00 2.84 9.26
C ARG A 125 -29.25 3.66 8.87
N PRO A 126 -29.22 4.30 7.68
CA PRO A 126 -30.27 5.23 7.27
C PRO A 126 -31.65 4.59 7.40
N LYS A 127 -32.63 5.41 7.79
CA LYS A 127 -34.01 4.98 7.98
C LYS A 127 -34.85 5.33 6.76
N PHE A 128 -35.71 4.41 6.35
CA PHE A 128 -36.73 4.62 5.33
C PHE A 128 -38.11 4.40 5.96
N ALA A 129 -39.00 5.38 5.82
CA ALA A 129 -40.30 5.40 6.49
C ALA A 129 -40.24 5.16 8.02
N GLY A 130 -39.17 5.64 8.68
CA GLY A 130 -38.98 5.50 10.14
C GLY A 130 -38.29 4.22 10.60
N SER A 131 -38.15 3.21 9.73
CA SER A 131 -37.48 1.94 10.03
C SER A 131 -36.07 1.89 9.42
N PRO A 132 -35.09 1.21 10.06
CA PRO A 132 -33.78 0.99 9.45
C PRO A 132 -33.93 0.29 8.09
N ILE A 133 -33.19 0.77 7.09
CA ILE A 133 -33.17 0.16 5.76
C ILE A 133 -32.64 -1.28 5.86
N GLU A 134 -33.35 -2.22 5.25
CA GLU A 134 -32.94 -3.62 5.08
C GLU A 134 -32.33 -3.85 3.70
N ALA A 135 -31.64 -4.98 3.52
CA ALA A 135 -31.00 -5.33 2.24
C ALA A 135 -31.96 -5.33 1.03
N LYS A 136 -33.25 -5.61 1.25
CA LYS A 136 -34.29 -5.53 0.21
C LYS A 136 -34.55 -4.08 -0.22
N ASP A 137 -34.58 -3.16 0.75
CA ASP A 137 -34.81 -1.74 0.52
C ASP A 137 -33.57 -1.11 -0.11
N GLU A 138 -32.37 -1.53 0.30
CA GLU A 138 -31.11 -1.14 -0.35
C GLU A 138 -31.11 -1.51 -1.83
N LYS A 139 -31.53 -2.74 -2.17
CA LYS A 139 -31.66 -3.17 -3.57
C LYS A 139 -32.69 -2.31 -4.32
N GLY A 140 -33.82 -1.97 -3.69
CA GLY A 140 -34.82 -1.08 -4.28
C GLY A 140 -34.31 0.34 -4.53
N ILE A 141 -33.55 0.91 -3.59
CA ILE A 141 -33.10 2.31 -3.63
C ILE A 141 -31.82 2.47 -4.45
N PHE A 142 -30.85 1.58 -4.28
CA PHE A 142 -29.52 1.67 -4.89
C PHE A 142 -29.33 0.71 -6.06
N GLY A 143 -30.28 -0.20 -6.32
CA GLY A 143 -30.19 -1.26 -7.32
C GLY A 143 -29.42 -2.50 -6.85
N ARG A 144 -28.65 -2.40 -5.76
CA ARG A 144 -27.88 -3.47 -5.10
C ARG A 144 -27.73 -3.13 -3.61
N GLU A 145 -27.30 -4.10 -2.81
CA GLU A 145 -26.86 -3.83 -1.43
C GLU A 145 -25.72 -2.80 -1.42
N PHE A 146 -25.66 -1.92 -0.41
CA PHE A 146 -24.67 -0.85 -0.29
C PHE A 146 -23.24 -1.40 -0.35
N GLU A 147 -23.00 -2.52 0.33
CA GLU A 147 -21.73 -3.24 0.31
C GLU A 147 -21.38 -3.83 -1.07
N LYS A 148 -22.34 -3.97 -1.98
CA LYS A 148 -22.10 -4.43 -3.36
C LYS A 148 -21.99 -3.29 -4.37
N LEU A 149 -22.07 -2.04 -3.93
CA LEU A 149 -21.81 -0.87 -4.76
C LEU A 149 -20.31 -0.69 -4.97
N GLY A 150 -19.92 -0.07 -6.09
CA GLY A 150 -18.56 0.41 -6.28
C GLY A 150 -18.27 1.63 -5.41
N GLN A 151 -16.99 1.85 -5.12
CA GLN A 151 -16.43 2.94 -4.31
C GLN A 151 -17.07 4.32 -4.57
N GLU A 152 -17.05 4.80 -5.80
CA GLU A 152 -17.61 6.12 -6.15
C GLU A 152 -19.10 6.23 -5.80
N ARG A 153 -19.85 5.15 -6.03
CA ARG A 153 -21.28 5.12 -5.78
C ARG A 153 -21.58 5.06 -4.29
N ARG A 154 -20.76 4.35 -3.48
CA ARG A 154 -20.85 4.37 -2.02
C ARG A 154 -20.63 5.79 -1.48
N LEU A 155 -19.58 6.48 -1.92
CA LEU A 155 -19.31 7.85 -1.51
C LEU A 155 -20.43 8.81 -1.90
N LYS A 156 -20.98 8.68 -3.11
CA LYS A 156 -22.12 9.48 -3.55
C LYS A 156 -23.36 9.25 -2.69
N VAL A 157 -23.65 8.00 -2.32
CA VAL A 157 -24.76 7.68 -1.41
C VAL A 157 -24.53 8.30 -0.03
N LEU A 158 -23.34 8.16 0.55
CA LEU A 158 -23.01 8.76 1.86
C LEU A 158 -23.11 10.29 1.86
N LYS A 159 -22.71 10.94 0.76
CA LYS A 159 -22.89 12.38 0.53
C LYS A 159 -24.37 12.75 0.47
N THR A 160 -25.16 12.04 -0.33
CA THR A 160 -26.61 12.29 -0.47
C THR A 160 -27.35 12.13 0.85
N LEU A 161 -26.95 11.15 1.67
CA LEU A 161 -27.51 10.94 3.01
C LEU A 161 -27.04 11.99 4.04
N ARG A 162 -26.21 12.96 3.63
CA ARG A 162 -25.59 14.01 4.47
C ARG A 162 -24.78 13.44 5.65
N VAL A 163 -24.35 12.18 5.52
CA VAL A 163 -23.47 11.52 6.48
C VAL A 163 -22.02 11.97 6.26
N LEU A 164 -21.66 12.22 5.00
CA LEU A 164 -20.36 12.73 4.61
C LEU A 164 -20.46 14.22 4.25
N LYS A 165 -19.66 15.07 4.89
CA LYS A 165 -19.52 16.49 4.53
C LYS A 165 -18.86 16.63 3.16
N ASP A 166 -19.17 17.71 2.44
CA ASP A 166 -18.62 17.99 1.10
C ASP A 166 -17.08 17.99 1.10
N GLU A 167 -16.45 18.59 2.11
CA GLU A 167 -15.00 18.61 2.25
C GLU A 167 -14.38 17.20 2.34
N HIS A 168 -15.04 16.29 3.08
CA HIS A 168 -14.57 14.92 3.23
C HIS A 168 -14.80 14.12 1.94
N TYR A 169 -15.92 14.34 1.26
CA TYR A 169 -16.19 13.75 -0.05
C TYR A 169 -15.13 14.15 -1.09
N ASP A 170 -14.78 15.43 -1.15
CA ASP A 170 -13.80 15.95 -2.10
C ASP A 170 -12.38 15.44 -1.79
N ARG A 171 -12.03 15.30 -0.51
CA ARG A 171 -10.76 14.69 -0.09
C ARG A 171 -10.69 13.21 -0.48
N PHE A 172 -11.75 12.45 -0.22
CA PHE A 172 -11.82 11.03 -0.59
C PHE A 172 -11.73 10.84 -2.11
N THR A 173 -12.44 11.66 -2.87
CA THR A 173 -12.47 11.54 -4.33
C THR A 173 -11.11 11.91 -4.93
N ARG A 174 -10.40 12.89 -4.36
CA ARG A 174 -9.02 13.21 -4.72
C ARG A 174 -8.06 12.05 -4.47
N LEU A 175 -8.15 11.37 -3.33
CA LEU A 175 -7.30 10.21 -3.02
C LEU A 175 -7.56 9.03 -3.97
N ILE A 176 -8.82 8.79 -4.32
CA ILE A 176 -9.20 7.77 -5.32
C ILE A 176 -8.64 8.13 -6.69
N TRP A 177 -8.74 9.40 -7.08
CA TRP A 177 -8.18 9.88 -8.33
C TRP A 177 -6.67 9.69 -8.33
N ILE A 178 -5.94 10.09 -7.28
CA ILE A 178 -4.49 9.86 -7.17
C ILE A 178 -4.15 8.37 -7.32
N GLY A 179 -4.87 7.48 -6.64
CA GLY A 179 -4.63 6.03 -6.73
C GLY A 179 -4.92 5.43 -8.11
N ARG A 180 -5.91 5.94 -8.85
CA ARG A 180 -6.24 5.52 -10.22
C ARG A 180 -5.39 6.19 -11.29
N SER A 181 -4.92 7.40 -11.00
CA SER A 181 -4.18 8.25 -11.90
C SER A 181 -2.69 8.11 -11.74
N THR A 182 -2.17 7.25 -10.84
CA THR A 182 -0.73 6.97 -10.72
C THR A 182 -0.18 6.58 -12.09
N PRO A 183 0.47 7.50 -12.83
CA PRO A 183 1.01 7.19 -14.14
C PRO A 183 2.28 6.35 -13.94
N SER A 184 2.64 5.53 -14.92
CA SER A 184 3.91 4.79 -14.92
C SER A 184 5.14 5.67 -14.63
N TRP A 185 5.07 6.97 -14.92
CA TRP A 185 6.13 7.95 -14.64
C TRP A 185 6.31 8.30 -13.15
N VAL A 186 5.26 8.20 -12.32
CA VAL A 186 5.38 8.44 -10.86
C VAL A 186 6.09 7.26 -10.18
N ALA A 187 5.85 6.04 -10.66
CA ALA A 187 6.67 4.88 -10.28
C ALA A 187 8.15 5.06 -10.73
N GLY A 188 8.38 5.72 -11.87
CA GLY A 188 9.72 6.08 -12.34
C GLY A 188 10.42 7.14 -11.48
N ARG A 189 9.69 8.10 -10.90
CA ARG A 189 10.26 9.15 -10.05
C ARG A 189 10.72 8.62 -8.69
N PHE A 190 9.95 7.72 -8.08
CA PHE A 190 10.38 7.01 -6.87
C PHE A 190 11.56 6.06 -7.13
N ARG A 191 11.67 5.49 -8.33
CA ARG A 191 12.84 4.69 -8.75
C ARG A 191 14.10 5.55 -8.90
N LEU A 192 13.98 6.75 -9.46
CA LEU A 192 15.08 7.71 -9.61
C LEU A 192 15.56 8.26 -8.25
N GLU A 193 14.66 8.49 -7.30
CA GLU A 193 15.03 8.92 -5.94
C GLU A 193 15.71 7.79 -5.13
N ALA A 194 15.38 6.52 -5.41
CA ALA A 194 16.08 5.37 -4.85
C ALA A 194 17.47 5.15 -5.49
N GLU A 195 17.61 5.37 -6.81
CA GLU A 195 18.89 5.30 -7.53
C GLU A 195 19.84 6.48 -7.23
N GLN A 196 19.31 7.61 -6.77
CA GLN A 196 20.13 8.75 -6.34
C GLN A 196 20.62 8.65 -4.88
N ARG A 197 20.13 7.67 -4.10
CA ARG A 197 20.51 7.46 -2.69
C ARG A 197 21.47 6.28 -2.46
N THR A 198 21.83 5.53 -3.50
CA THR A 198 22.93 4.57 -3.42
C THR A 198 24.27 5.32 -3.41
N PRO A 199 25.09 5.23 -2.35
CA PRO A 199 26.43 5.79 -2.39
C PRO A 199 27.22 5.09 -3.49
N ARG A 200 27.85 5.88 -4.37
CA ARG A 200 28.89 5.38 -5.28
C ARG A 200 30.03 4.81 -4.44
N MET A 201 30.03 3.50 -4.23
CA MET A 201 31.23 2.76 -3.85
C MET A 201 32.12 2.69 -5.09
N ALA A 202 32.91 3.75 -5.30
CA ALA A 202 34.09 3.73 -6.14
C ALA A 202 35.13 4.61 -5.43
N ASP A 203 36.07 3.94 -4.76
CA ASP A 203 37.52 4.18 -4.86
C ASP A 203 38.21 3.58 -3.64
N GLY A 204 38.97 2.51 -3.85
CA GLY A 204 39.72 1.85 -2.78
C GLY A 204 40.26 0.47 -3.11
N LEU A 205 40.77 0.26 -4.33
CA LEU A 205 41.69 -0.83 -4.63
C LEU A 205 42.86 -0.25 -5.43
N SER A 206 43.85 0.23 -4.68
CA SER A 206 45.25 0.38 -5.08
C SER A 206 46.11 -0.03 -3.90
#